data_AF-A0AAW5PNI0-F1
#
_entry.id   AF-A0AAW5PNI0-F1
#
_cell.length_a   1.000
_cell.length_b   1.000
_cell.length_c   1.000
_cell.angle_alpha   90.00
_cell.angle_beta   90.00
_cell.angle_gamma   90.00
#
_symmetry.space_group_name_H-M   'P 1'
#
loop_
_entity.id
_entity.type
_entity.pdbx_description
1 polymer ?
#
loop_
_entity_poly.entity_id
_entity_poly.type
_entity_poly.pdbx_seq_one_letter_code
_entity_poly.pdbx_strand_id
1 'polypeptide(L)'
;MVAVRLAVLLFLVAYSYSMGQIPPDGLNPFGKLVAGLFFLFAPMLYLLPSYEAWRGNHHNLIGVVLVNVLLGWTLLGWVVGLVWSVLKPASPAMPAAAPEESDSISPPPARATKRCPFCAEDVLYEAIKCKHCGSELPAR
;
A
#
# COMPACT_ATOMS: atom_id res chain seq x y z
N MET A 1 17.31 -0.84 -8.03
CA MET A 1 16.74 -2.18 -8.23
C MET A 1 16.01 -2.32 -9.57
N VAL A 2 15.13 -1.36 -9.95
CA VAL A 2 14.44 -1.37 -11.25
C VAL A 2 15.40 -1.35 -12.45
N ALA A 3 16.41 -0.46 -12.45
CA ALA A 3 17.41 -0.39 -13.53
C ALA A 3 18.23 -1.69 -13.67
N VAL A 4 18.60 -2.30 -12.54
CA VAL A 4 19.30 -3.61 -12.52
C VAL A 4 18.41 -4.70 -13.10
N ARG A 5 17.12 -4.69 -12.77
CA ARG A 5 16.15 -5.67 -13.27
C ARG A 5 15.91 -5.54 -14.78
N LEU A 6 15.78 -4.31 -15.27
CA LEU A 6 15.63 -4.06 -16.70
C LEU A 6 16.89 -4.47 -17.47
N ALA A 7 18.08 -4.19 -16.93
CA ALA A 7 19.34 -4.63 -17.54
C ALA A 7 19.44 -6.16 -17.58
N VAL A 8 19.06 -6.86 -16.51
CA VAL A 8 19.06 -8.33 -16.43
C VAL A 8 18.04 -8.93 -17.40
N LEU A 9 16.84 -8.36 -17.50
CA LEU A 9 15.81 -8.83 -18.43
C LEU A 9 16.21 -8.60 -19.90
N LEU A 10 16.77 -7.44 -20.23
CA LEU A 10 17.28 -7.15 -21.57
C LEU A 10 18.42 -8.09 -21.95
N PHE A 11 19.32 -8.38 -21.00
CA PHE A 11 20.39 -9.34 -21.20
C PHE A 11 19.85 -10.76 -21.44
N LEU A 12 18.89 -11.21 -20.64
CA LEU A 12 18.26 -12.53 -20.78
C LEU A 12 17.46 -12.66 -22.09
N VAL A 13 16.77 -11.60 -22.51
CA VAL A 13 16.04 -11.56 -23.78
C VAL A 13 17.00 -11.60 -24.97
N ALA A 14 18.07 -10.81 -24.94
CA ALA A 14 19.09 -10.83 -25.98
C ALA A 14 19.80 -12.20 -26.04
N TYR A 15 20.10 -12.80 -24.89
CA TYR A 15 20.69 -14.12 -24.79
C TYR A 15 19.74 -15.21 -25.33
N SER A 16 18.46 -15.16 -24.94
CA SER A 16 17.44 -16.10 -25.41
C SER A 16 17.18 -15.98 -26.91
N TYR A 17 17.13 -14.75 -27.46
CA TYR A 17 17.02 -14.51 -28.90
C TYR A 17 18.24 -15.04 -29.65
N SER A 18 19.45 -14.77 -29.14
CA SER A 18 20.70 -15.25 -29.74
C SER A 18 20.82 -16.78 -29.71
N MET A 19 20.36 -17.43 -28.63
CA MET A 19 20.38 -18.89 -28.50
C MET A 19 19.23 -19.56 -29.29
N GLY A 20 18.10 -18.88 -29.47
CA GLY A 20 16.94 -19.39 -30.20
C GLY A 20 17.10 -19.42 -31.73
N GLN A 21 18.09 -18.70 -32.27
CA GLN A 21 18.45 -18.75 -33.69
C GLN A 21 19.38 -19.94 -34.03
N ILE A 22 19.87 -20.68 -33.02
CA ILE A 22 20.80 -21.80 -33.21
C ILE A 22 19.99 -23.10 -33.30
N PRO A 23 20.13 -23.89 -34.38
CA PRO A 23 19.44 -25.18 -34.48
C PRO A 23 19.84 -26.12 -33.32
N PRO A 24 18.89 -26.89 -32.76
CA PRO A 24 19.10 -27.71 -31.55
C PRO A 24 20.22 -28.75 -31.69
N ASP A 25 20.54 -29.12 -32.93
CA ASP A 25 21.57 -30.08 -33.33
C ASP A 25 23.00 -29.47 -33.23
N GLY A 26 23.10 -28.14 -33.23
CA GLY A 26 24.36 -27.39 -33.12
C GLY A 26 24.71 -26.96 -31.70
N LEU A 27 23.89 -27.30 -30.69
CA LEU A 27 24.08 -26.83 -29.32
C LEU A 27 25.01 -27.75 -28.50
N ASN A 28 26.13 -27.21 -28.05
CA ASN A 28 27.06 -27.89 -27.13
C ASN A 28 26.37 -28.27 -25.80
N PRO A 29 26.87 -29.29 -25.07
CA PRO A 29 26.31 -29.70 -23.78
C PRO A 29 26.19 -28.54 -22.77
N PHE A 30 27.16 -27.62 -22.78
CA PHE A 30 27.12 -26.39 -22.00
C PHE A 30 25.93 -25.49 -22.38
N GLY A 31 25.67 -25.30 -23.68
CA GLY A 31 24.54 -24.51 -24.16
C GLY A 31 23.20 -25.12 -23.75
N LYS A 32 23.08 -26.45 -23.74
CA LYS A 32 21.88 -27.16 -23.26
C LYS A 32 21.66 -26.95 -21.76
N LEU A 33 22.73 -26.96 -20.97
CA LEU A 33 22.67 -26.68 -19.53
C LEU A 33 22.25 -25.22 -19.26
N VAL A 34 22.82 -24.25 -19.96
CA VAL A 34 22.44 -22.83 -19.81
C VAL A 34 21.01 -22.56 -20.28
N ALA A 35 20.58 -23.19 -21.38
CA ALA A 35 19.18 -23.13 -21.81
C ALA A 35 18.22 -23.76 -20.79
N GLY A 36 18.62 -24.86 -20.13
CA GLY A 36 17.85 -25.47 -19.04
C GLY A 36 17.71 -24.55 -17.81
N LEU A 37 18.78 -23.84 -17.45
CA LEU A 37 18.78 -22.88 -16.34
C LEU A 37 17.79 -21.73 -16.54
N PHE A 38 17.49 -21.35 -17.78
CA PHE A 38 16.48 -20.34 -18.09
C PHE A 38 15.10 -20.72 -17.52
N PHE A 39 14.69 -21.98 -17.64
CA PHE A 39 13.39 -22.45 -17.11
C PHE A 39 13.31 -22.45 -15.59
N LEU A 40 14.45 -22.44 -14.90
CA LEU A 40 14.51 -22.37 -13.44
C LEU A 40 14.57 -20.92 -12.94
N PHE A 41 15.44 -20.11 -13.55
CA PHE A 41 15.67 -18.72 -13.12
C PHE A 41 14.62 -17.72 -13.64
N ALA A 42 14.04 -17.94 -14.82
CA ALA A 42 13.00 -17.05 -15.36
C ALA A 42 11.76 -16.96 -14.45
N PRO A 43 11.13 -18.07 -13.98
CA PRO A 43 10.00 -17.97 -13.07
C PRO A 43 10.40 -17.42 -11.69
N MET A 44 11.61 -17.70 -11.21
CA MET A 44 12.11 -17.14 -9.95
C MET A 44 12.27 -15.60 -10.02
N LEU A 45 12.77 -15.09 -11.16
CA LEU A 45 12.85 -13.65 -11.45
C LEU A 45 11.48 -13.02 -11.75
N TYR A 46 10.53 -13.80 -12.27
CA TYR A 46 9.16 -13.36 -12.49
C TYR A 46 8.41 -13.15 -11.17
N LEU A 47 8.66 -14.00 -10.18
CA LEU A 47 8.05 -13.93 -8.85
C LEU A 47 8.75 -12.96 -7.88
N LEU A 48 9.82 -12.28 -8.31
CA LEU A 48 10.54 -11.30 -7.49
C LEU A 48 9.67 -10.22 -6.82
N PRO A 49 8.66 -9.58 -7.44
CA PRO A 49 7.83 -8.56 -6.80
C PRO A 49 6.92 -9.17 -5.74
N SER A 50 6.50 -10.42 -5.92
CA SER A 50 5.77 -11.19 -4.91
C SER A 50 6.68 -11.51 -3.72
N TYR A 51 7.96 -11.81 -3.97
CA TYR A 51 8.95 -12.02 -2.91
C TYR A 51 9.29 -10.73 -2.15
N GLU A 52 9.43 -9.60 -2.85
CA GLU A 52 9.66 -8.29 -2.23
C GLU A 52 8.48 -7.85 -1.36
N ALA A 53 7.24 -8.09 -1.83
CA ALA A 53 6.02 -7.83 -1.05
C ALA A 53 5.92 -8.73 0.20
N TRP A 54 6.41 -9.96 0.12
CA TRP A 54 6.45 -10.89 1.25
C TRP A 54 7.39 -10.41 2.36
N ARG A 55 8.51 -9.79 1.98
CA ARG A 55 9.49 -9.26 2.94
C ARG A 55 9.04 -7.94 3.60
N GLY A 56 8.04 -7.26 3.04
CA GLY A 56 7.56 -5.93 3.47
C GLY A 56 6.35 -5.89 4.42
N ASN A 57 5.80 -7.03 4.83
CA ASN A 57 4.63 -7.12 5.74
C ASN A 57 3.37 -6.35 5.26
N HIS A 58 3.16 -6.25 3.94
CA HIS A 58 1.96 -5.62 3.38
C HIS A 58 0.78 -6.61 3.42
N HIS A 59 -0.33 -6.18 4.05
CA HIS A 59 -1.56 -6.98 4.19
C HIS A 59 -2.16 -7.46 2.85
N ASN A 60 -1.79 -6.81 1.74
CA ASN A 60 -2.31 -7.10 0.40
C ASN A 60 -1.35 -7.96 -0.45
N LEU A 61 -0.64 -8.90 0.19
CA LEU A 61 0.21 -9.91 -0.46
C LEU A 61 -0.51 -10.65 -1.58
N ILE A 62 -1.77 -11.04 -1.33
CA ILE A 62 -2.62 -11.76 -2.30
C ILE A 62 -2.91 -10.90 -3.54
N GLY A 63 -3.14 -9.59 -3.37
CA GLY A 63 -3.37 -8.68 -4.49
C GLY A 63 -2.14 -8.54 -5.39
N VAL A 64 -0.95 -8.43 -4.79
CA VAL A 64 0.32 -8.36 -5.53
C VAL A 64 0.60 -9.68 -6.27
N VAL A 65 0.33 -10.83 -5.64
CA VAL A 65 0.48 -12.14 -6.27
C VAL A 65 -0.52 -12.32 -7.42
N LEU A 66 -1.79 -11.93 -7.24
CA LEU A 66 -2.81 -12.03 -8.28
C LEU A 66 -2.48 -11.17 -9.50
N VAL A 67 -2.08 -9.90 -9.29
CA VAL A 67 -1.68 -9.02 -10.39
C VAL A 67 -0.44 -9.56 -11.09
N ASN A 68 0.53 -10.11 -10.36
CA ASN A 68 1.74 -10.68 -10.95
C ASN A 68 1.44 -11.97 -11.75
N VAL A 69 0.57 -12.85 -11.27
CA VAL A 69 0.24 -14.13 -11.96
C VAL A 69 -0.74 -13.92 -13.11
N LEU A 70 -1.80 -13.13 -12.91
CA LEU A 70 -2.87 -12.94 -13.91
C LEU A 70 -2.51 -11.89 -14.96
N LEU A 71 -1.72 -10.87 -14.57
CA LEU A 71 -1.44 -9.71 -15.41
C LEU A 71 0.05 -9.53 -15.73
N GLY A 72 0.97 -10.31 -15.14
CA GLY A 72 2.41 -10.16 -15.38
C GLY A 72 2.91 -10.65 -16.75
N TRP A 73 2.06 -11.34 -17.52
CA TRP A 73 2.29 -11.58 -18.96
C TRP A 73 2.04 -10.32 -19.80
N THR A 74 1.41 -9.30 -19.23
CA THR A 74 1.20 -7.99 -19.86
C THR A 74 2.06 -6.95 -19.18
N LEU A 75 2.69 -6.07 -19.97
CA LEU A 75 3.45 -4.92 -19.45
C LEU A 75 2.61 -4.08 -18.45
N LEU A 76 1.28 -4.09 -18.58
CA LEU A 76 0.32 -3.45 -17.68
C LEU A 76 0.39 -3.98 -16.24
N GLY A 77 0.52 -5.29 -16.02
CA GLY A 77 0.60 -5.86 -14.67
C GLY A 77 1.82 -5.38 -13.90
N TRP A 78 2.93 -5.23 -14.63
CA TRP A 78 4.18 -4.71 -14.10
C TRP A 78 4.08 -3.23 -13.75
N VAL A 79 3.45 -2.42 -14.61
CA VAL A 79 3.22 -0.99 -14.36
C VAL A 79 2.29 -0.79 -13.17
N VAL A 80 1.18 -1.54 -13.07
CA VAL A 80 0.25 -1.45 -11.93
C VAL A 80 0.94 -1.87 -10.64
N GLY A 81 1.70 -2.98 -10.64
CA GLY A 81 2.47 -3.41 -9.48
C GLY A 81 3.53 -2.38 -9.04
N LEU A 82 4.22 -1.74 -9.99
CA LEU A 82 5.18 -0.67 -9.70
C LEU A 82 4.49 0.57 -9.13
N VAL A 83 3.40 1.02 -9.74
CA VAL A 83 2.61 2.17 -9.27
C VAL A 83 2.13 1.90 -7.84
N TRP A 84 1.59 0.71 -7.55
CA TRP A 84 1.15 0.35 -6.21
C TRP A 84 2.30 0.23 -5.19
N SER A 85 3.50 -0.18 -5.63
CA SER A 85 4.67 -0.24 -4.73
C SER A 85 5.21 1.12 -4.34
N VAL A 86 5.01 2.14 -5.19
CA VAL A 86 5.50 3.51 -4.95
C VAL A 86 4.43 4.35 -4.25
N LEU A 87 3.15 4.09 -4.52
CA LEU A 87 2.05 4.71 -3.77
C LEU A 87 2.01 4.16 -2.35
N LYS A 88 2.66 4.86 -1.42
CA LYS A 88 2.26 4.79 -0.02
C LYS A 88 0.81 5.26 0.05
N PRO A 89 -0.12 4.49 0.65
CA PRO A 89 -1.39 5.09 1.02
C PRO A 89 -1.02 6.28 1.88
N ALA A 90 -1.50 7.48 1.49
CA ALA A 90 -1.47 8.61 2.38
C ALA A 90 -2.17 8.11 3.64
N SER A 91 -1.37 7.77 4.66
CA SER A 91 -1.86 7.72 6.03
C SER A 91 -2.66 9.00 6.14
N PRO A 92 -3.98 8.95 6.38
CA PRO A 92 -4.80 10.15 6.44
C PRO A 92 -4.04 11.08 7.35
N ALA A 93 -3.47 12.12 6.74
CA ALA A 93 -2.61 13.05 7.42
C ALA A 93 -3.55 13.66 8.44
N MET A 94 -3.36 13.26 9.69
CA MET A 94 -3.82 14.03 10.81
C MET A 94 -3.41 15.47 10.48
N PRO A 95 -4.37 16.40 10.33
CA PRO A 95 -4.14 17.66 9.64
C PRO A 95 -3.07 18.46 10.37
N ALA A 96 -1.85 18.39 9.86
CA ALA A 96 -0.70 19.14 10.31
C ALA A 96 -0.45 20.24 9.27
N ALA A 97 -0.87 21.44 9.65
CA ALA A 97 -0.37 22.73 9.16
C ALA A 97 -0.43 22.98 7.65
N ALA A 98 -1.58 23.44 7.17
CA ALA A 98 -1.63 24.42 6.08
C ALA A 98 -1.32 25.82 6.65
N PRO A 99 -0.82 26.77 5.84
CA PRO A 99 -0.39 28.08 6.30
C PRO A 99 -1.54 28.83 6.96
N GLU A 100 -1.23 29.44 8.12
CA GLU A 100 -2.11 30.37 8.81
C GLU A 100 -2.39 31.57 7.91
N GLU A 101 -3.50 31.52 7.17
CA GLU A 101 -4.22 32.72 6.77
C GLU A 101 -5.26 32.98 7.85
N SER A 102 -4.95 33.97 8.67
CA SER A 102 -5.72 34.43 9.82
C SER A 102 -7.04 35.03 9.35
N ASP A 103 -8.03 34.17 9.12
CA ASP A 103 -9.43 34.58 9.09
C ASP A 103 -10.06 34.21 10.44
N SER A 104 -10.50 35.25 11.12
CA SER A 104 -11.03 35.25 12.47
C SER A 104 -12.26 34.34 12.61
N ILE A 105 -12.08 33.18 13.24
CA ILE A 105 -13.14 32.53 14.02
C ILE A 105 -12.54 32.09 15.34
N SER A 106 -12.93 32.79 16.40
CA SER A 106 -12.69 32.47 17.79
C SER A 106 -12.99 31.00 18.10
N PRO A 107 -12.19 30.30 18.93
CA PRO A 107 -12.56 28.99 19.41
C PRO A 107 -13.88 29.12 20.19
N PRO A 108 -14.90 28.27 19.92
CA PRO A 108 -16.11 28.27 20.74
C PRO A 108 -15.71 28.03 22.20
N PRO A 109 -16.29 28.77 23.16
CA PRO A 109 -15.89 28.68 24.56
C PRO A 109 -15.99 27.22 25.00
N ALA A 110 -14.94 26.71 25.62
CA ALA A 110 -14.93 25.39 26.24
C ALA A 110 -16.20 25.27 27.09
N ARG A 111 -17.17 24.46 26.62
CA ARG A 111 -18.47 24.36 27.25
C ARG A 111 -18.28 23.76 28.63
N ALA A 112 -18.40 24.56 29.68
CA ALA A 112 -18.30 24.11 31.05
C ALA A 112 -19.36 23.04 31.33
N THR A 113 -19.00 22.00 32.09
CA THR A 113 -19.90 20.94 32.55
C THR A 113 -20.11 21.03 34.06
N LYS A 114 -21.28 20.59 34.53
CA LYS A 114 -21.62 20.42 35.95
C LYS A 114 -22.14 19.00 36.18
N ARG A 115 -21.96 18.46 37.39
CA ARG A 115 -22.49 17.15 37.74
C ARG A 115 -23.98 17.24 38.05
N CYS A 116 -24.79 16.34 37.48
CA CYS A 116 -26.21 16.24 37.79
C CYS A 116 -26.42 15.76 39.25
N PRO A 117 -27.24 16.43 40.09
CA PRO A 117 -27.47 16.02 41.48
C PRO A 117 -28.35 14.77 41.62
N PHE A 118 -29.06 14.35 40.56
CA PHE A 118 -30.00 13.23 40.61
C PHE A 118 -29.38 11.90 40.12
N CYS A 119 -28.60 11.94 39.04
CA CYS A 119 -28.01 10.72 38.45
C CYS A 119 -26.48 10.71 38.44
N ALA A 120 -25.83 11.74 39.00
CA ALA A 120 -24.37 11.90 39.09
C ALA A 120 -23.60 11.98 37.76
N GLU A 121 -24.28 12.01 36.62
CA GLU A 121 -23.66 12.12 35.29
C GLU A 121 -23.30 13.58 34.95
N ASP A 122 -22.29 13.77 34.09
CA ASP A 122 -21.84 15.09 33.65
C ASP A 122 -22.75 15.68 32.56
N VAL A 123 -23.24 16.90 32.80
CA VAL A 123 -24.14 17.63 31.91
C VAL A 123 -23.60 19.02 31.60
N LEU A 124 -24.04 19.62 30.49
CA LEU A 124 -23.67 21.01 30.16
C LEU A 124 -24.09 21.96 31.28
N TYR A 125 -23.27 22.96 31.58
CA TYR A 125 -23.55 23.91 32.66
C TYR A 125 -24.90 24.63 32.46
N GLU A 126 -25.25 24.93 31.20
CA GLU A 126 -26.50 25.56 30.76
C GLU A 126 -27.72 24.60 30.67
N ALA A 127 -27.55 23.30 30.93
CA ALA A 127 -28.64 22.35 30.81
C ALA A 127 -29.73 22.61 31.86
N ILE A 128 -30.96 22.84 31.38
CA ILE A 128 -32.19 22.95 32.19
C ILE A 128 -32.79 21.56 32.44
N LYS A 129 -32.55 20.58 31.55
CA LYS A 129 -33.04 19.20 31.70
C LYS A 129 -31.93 18.20 31.45
N CYS A 130 -31.79 17.22 32.33
CA CYS A 130 -30.78 16.17 32.21
C CYS A 130 -31.14 15.19 31.08
N LYS A 131 -30.22 14.93 30.15
CA LYS A 131 -30.41 13.96 29.06
C LYS A 131 -30.40 12.49 29.53
N HIS A 132 -29.90 12.22 30.73
CA HIS A 132 -29.72 10.86 31.25
C HIS A 132 -30.92 10.40 32.09
N CYS A 133 -31.33 11.20 33.07
CA CYS A 133 -32.44 10.85 33.97
C CYS A 133 -33.73 11.66 33.75
N GLY A 134 -33.70 12.68 32.89
CA GLY A 134 -34.89 13.49 32.57
C GLY A 134 -35.33 14.48 33.64
N SER A 135 -34.63 14.56 34.79
CA SER A 135 -34.92 15.53 35.84
C SER A 135 -34.61 16.96 35.39
N GLU A 136 -35.39 17.93 35.88
CA GLU A 136 -35.12 19.35 35.71
C GLU A 136 -33.98 19.79 36.64
N LEU A 137 -33.02 20.52 36.10
CA LEU A 137 -31.85 21.04 36.81
C LEU A 137 -32.07 22.51 37.13
N PRO A 138 -31.63 23.00 38.29
CA PRO A 138 -31.73 24.42 38.62
C PRO A 138 -30.92 25.23 37.59
N ALA A 139 -31.60 26.14 36.89
CA ALA A 139 -30.97 27.16 36.06
C ALA A 139 -30.16 28.10 36.96
N ARG A 140 -28.96 28.48 36.53
CA ARG A 140 -28.05 29.38 37.26
C ARG A 140 -27.69 30.56 36.39
#